data_AF-V4K3Z4-F1
#
_entry.id   AF-V4K3Z4-F1
#
_cell.length_a   1.000
_cell.length_b   1.000
_cell.length_c   1.000
_cell.angle_alpha   90.00
_cell.angle_beta   90.00
_cell.angle_gamma   90.00
#
_symmetry.space_group_name_H-M   'P 1'
#
loop_
_entity.id
_entity.type
_entity.pdbx_description
1 polymer ?
#
loop_
_entity_poly.entity_id
_entity_poly.type
_entity_poly.pdbx_seq_one_letter_code
_entity_poly.pdbx_strand_id
1 'polypeptide(L)' 'MSEEVEEVIVEFAGSRVRALKERSTGLLLCPICRRARFSTPEDLLAHMVAHAKGTLEHRRQPPSRSAQAGEEGR' A
#
# COMPACT_ATOMS: atom_id res chain seq x y z
N MET A 1 -7.89 -19.49 0.57
CA MET A 1 -6.47 -19.34 0.16
C MET A 1 -5.81 -18.58 1.29
N SER A 2 -5.02 -19.26 2.12
CA SER A 2 -4.28 -18.60 3.20
C SER A 2 -3.21 -17.74 2.55
N GLU A 3 -3.28 -16.43 2.69
CA GLU A 3 -2.22 -15.53 2.26
C GLU A 3 -0.98 -15.84 3.11
N GLU A 4 -0.07 -16.67 2.59
CA GLU A 4 1.20 -16.94 3.25
C GLU A 4 2.07 -15.69 3.15
N VAL A 5 2.12 -14.96 4.26
CA VAL A 5 2.99 -13.81 4.45
C VAL A 5 4.07 -14.16 5.48
N GLU A 6 5.30 -13.75 5.20
CA GLU A 6 6.46 -13.93 6.11
C GLU A 6 6.88 -12.58 6.68
N GLU A 7 7.26 -12.54 7.96
CA GLU A 7 7.84 -11.34 8.56
C GLU A 7 9.30 -11.20 8.12
N VAL A 8 9.63 -10.04 7.55
CA VAL A 8 10.98 -9.72 7.07
C VAL A 8 11.47 -8.41 7.68
N ILE A 9 12.79 -8.29 7.81
CA ILE A 9 13.44 -7.01 8.14
C ILE A 9 13.87 -6.35 6.84
N VAL A 10 13.34 -5.16 6.61
CA VAL A 10 13.67 -4.33 5.45
C VAL A 10 14.60 -3.23 5.93
N GLU A 11 15.76 -3.11 5.29
CA GLU A 11 16.76 -2.09 5.60
C GLU A 11 16.77 -1.05 4.49
N PHE A 12 16.51 0.22 4.84
CA PHE A 12 16.48 1.34 3.90
C PHE A 12 17.09 2.59 4.54
N ALA A 13 18.02 3.25 3.85
CA ALA A 13 18.70 4.45 4.33
C ALA A 13 19.26 4.32 5.78
N GLY A 14 19.81 3.15 6.12
CA GLY A 14 20.34 2.85 7.46
C GLY A 14 19.28 2.57 8.54
N SER A 15 17.99 2.60 8.17
CA SER A 15 16.88 2.26 9.07
C SER A 15 16.41 0.84 8.83
N ARG A 16 16.25 0.05 9.90
CA ARG A 16 15.67 -1.30 9.85
C ARG A 16 14.22 -1.25 10.29
N VAL A 17 13.31 -1.69 9.42
CA VAL A 17 11.88 -1.78 9.73
C VAL A 17 11.39 -3.21 9.57
N ARG A 18 10.43 -3.60 10.42
CA ARG A 18 9.70 -4.86 10.24
C ARG A 18 8.63 -4.66 9.17
N ALA A 19 8.55 -5.59 8.23
CA ALA A 19 7.53 -5.63 7.20
C ALA A 19 7.00 -7.07 7.06
N LEU A 20 5.88 -7.21 6.38
CA LEU A 20 5.42 -8.52 5.91
C LEU A 20 5.81 -8.65 4.44
N LYS A 21 6.13 -9.85 3.97
CA LYS A 21 6.39 -10.14 2.56
C LYS A 21 5.44 -11.24 2.12
N GLU A 22 4.72 -10.99 1.04
CA GLU A 22 3.84 -11.99 0.43
C GLU A 22 4.70 -13.03 -0.28
N ARG A 23 4.55 -14.32 0.07
CA ARG A 23 5.34 -15.39 -0.55
C ARG A 23 5.02 -15.57 -2.04
N SER A 24 3.76 -15.32 -2.41
CA SER A 24 3.28 -15.52 -3.78
C SER A 24 3.79 -14.48 -4.77
N THR A 25 3.83 -13.20 -4.38
CA THR A 25 4.23 -12.10 -5.27
C THR A 25 5.58 -11.49 -4.93
N GLY A 26 6.11 -11.76 -3.73
CA GLY A 26 7.31 -11.12 -3.21
C GLY A 26 7.11 -9.66 -2.77
N LEU A 27 5.87 -9.14 -2.82
CA LEU A 27 5.55 -7.77 -2.43
C LEU A 27 5.62 -7.59 -0.92
N LEU A 28 6.04 -6.40 -0.49
CA LEU A 28 6.04 -6.00 0.91
C LEU A 28 4.64 -5.51 1.31
N LEU A 29 4.15 -5.91 2.48
CA LEU A 29 2.93 -5.38 3.09
C LEU A 29 3.26 -4.57 4.33
N CYS A 30 2.45 -3.54 4.55
CA CYS A 30 2.48 -2.76 5.78
C CYS A 30 2.08 -3.65 6.98
N PRO A 31 2.92 -3.76 8.03
CA PRO A 31 2.58 -4.57 9.20
C PRO A 31 1.45 -3.98 10.05
N ILE A 32 1.16 -2.69 9.88
CA ILE A 32 0.14 -1.94 10.64
C ILE A 32 -1.25 -2.19 10.04
N CYS A 33 -1.44 -1.91 8.74
CA CYS A 33 -2.75 -2.00 8.11
C CYS A 33 -2.99 -3.32 7.36
N ARG A 34 -1.94 -4.05 7.00
CA ARG A 34 -1.98 -5.31 6.22
C ARG A 34 -2.85 -5.27 4.96
N ARG A 35 -3.08 -4.08 4.41
CA ARG A 35 -3.94 -3.84 3.23
C ARG A 35 -3.16 -3.33 2.03
N ALA A 36 -2.16 -2.50 2.27
CA ALA A 36 -1.33 -1.93 1.22
C ALA A 36 -0.13 -2.85 0.92
N ARG A 37 0.09 -3.09 -0.37
CA ARG A 37 1.21 -3.86 -0.93
C ARG A 37 2.16 -2.90 -1.65
N PHE A 38 3.46 -3.13 -1.52
CA PHE A 38 4.52 -2.25 -2.00
C PHE A 38 5.61 -3.08 -2.67
N SER A 39 6.07 -2.61 -3.82
CA SER A 39 7.19 -3.24 -4.54
C SER A 39 8.55 -2.74 -4.04
N THR A 40 8.59 -1.59 -3.36
CA THR A 40 9.80 -0.94 -2.90
C THR A 40 9.77 -0.72 -1.38
N PRO A 41 10.93 -0.72 -0.72
CA PRO A 41 11.04 -0.41 0.70
C PRO A 41 10.78 1.08 1.00
N GLU A 42 11.09 1.98 0.06
CA GLU A 42 10.86 3.43 0.18
C GLU A 42 9.36 3.76 0.31
N ASP A 43 8.53 3.20 -0.59
CA ASP A 43 7.07 3.38 -0.55
C ASP A 43 6.46 2.83 0.74
N LEU A 44 6.93 1.67 1.19
CA LEU A 44 6.50 1.08 2.45
C LEU A 44 6.82 2.01 3.62
N LEU A 45 8.03 2.55 3.69
CA LEU A 45 8.42 3.48 4.74
C LEU A 45 7.58 4.76 4.69
N ALA A 46 7.40 5.36 3.52
CA ALA A 46 6.56 6.56 3.34
C ALA A 46 5.13 6.31 3.83
N HIS A 47 4.56 5.14 3.54
CA HIS A 47 3.26 4.72 4.04
C HIS A 47 3.23 4.54 5.56
N MET A 48 4.26 3.91 6.15
CA MET A 48 4.36 3.76 7.62
C MET A 48 4.50 5.11 8.32
N VAL A 49 5.24 6.06 7.74
CA VAL A 49 5.31 7.44 8.25
C VAL A 49 3.95 8.12 8.20
N ALA A 50 3.16 7.88 7.17
CA ALA A 50 1.80 8.42 7.08
C ALA A 50 0.85 7.85 8.16
N HIS A 51 1.05 6.59 8.59
CA HIS A 51 0.40 6.06 9.79
C HIS A 51 0.78 6.86 11.04
N ALA A 52 2.07 7.07 11.27
CA ALA A 52 2.56 7.80 12.44
C ALA A 52 2.08 9.26 12.47
N LYS A 53 1.89 9.87 11.28
CA LYS A 53 1.38 11.24 11.13
C LYS A 53 -0.14 11.37 11.20
N GLY A 54 -0.89 10.25 11.23
CA GLY A 54 -2.36 10.26 11.19
C GLY A 54 -2.95 10.74 9.86
N THR A 55 -2.16 10.82 8.78
CA THR A 55 -2.60 11.39 7.50
C THR A 55 -3.32 10.39 6.59
N LEU A 56 -3.27 9.09 6.91
CA LEU A 56 -3.94 8.04 6.13
C LEU A 56 -5.45 7.98 6.31
N GLU A 57 -6.01 8.68 7.30
CA GLU A 57 -7.46 8.71 7.57
C GLU A 57 -8.26 9.52 6.53
N HIS A 58 -7.58 10.27 5.65
CA HIS A 58 -8.22 11.20 4.71
C HIS A 58 -7.90 10.95 3.23
N ARG A 59 -7.50 9.74 2.83
CA ARG A 59 -7.48 9.42 1.39
C ARG A 59 -8.92 9.23 0.91
N ARG A 60 -9.56 10.34 0.52
CA ARG A 60 -10.80 10.36 -0.26
C ARG A 60 -10.64 9.35 -1.39
N GLN A 61 -11.65 8.50 -1.53
CA GLN A 61 -11.76 7.53 -2.61
C GLN A 61 -11.38 8.22 -3.94
N PRO A 62 -10.61 7.57 -4.83
CA PRO A 62 -10.41 8.13 -6.17
C PRO A 62 -11.81 8.42 -6.75
N PRO A 63 -12.03 9.58 -7.37
CA PRO A 63 -13.34 9.88 -7.93
C PRO A 63 -13.67 8.74 -8.89
N SER A 64 -14.74 7.99 -8.58
CA SER A 64 -15.31 7.02 -9.50
C SER A 64 -15.51 7.76 -10.81
N ARG A 65 -14.74 7.41 -11.85
CA ARG A 65 -15.08 7.76 -13.23
C ARG A 65 -16.34 6.97 -13.54
N SER A 66 -17.49 7.49 -13.13
CA SER A 66 -18.75 7.18 -13.76
C SER A 66 -18.59 7.64 -15.20
N ALA A 67 -18.34 6.70 -16.09
CA ALA A 67 -18.42 6.90 -17.52
C ALA A 67 -19.84 7.41 -17.82
N GLN A 68 -20.00 8.72 -18.00
CA GLN A 68 -21.15 9.25 -18.69
C GLN A 68 -20.92 8.96 -20.17
N ALA A 69 -21.49 7.84 -20.61
CA ALA A 69 -21.87 7.65 -21.98
C ALA A 69 -22.84 8.79 -22.34
N GLY A 70 -22.34 9.78 -23.09
CA GLY A 70 -23.14 10.79 -23.75
C GLY A 70 -23.28 10.39 -25.21
N GLU A 71 -24.34 9.64 -25.49
CA GLU A 71 -25.00 9.66 -26.80
C GLU A 71 -25.49 11.09 -27.13
N GLU A 72 -25.77 11.31 -28.42
CA GLU A 72 -26.50 12.44 -29.02
C GLU A 72 -25.71 13.69 -29.47
N GLY A 73 -25.47 13.74 -30.80
CA GLY A 73 -26.19 14.68 -31.66
C GLY A 73 -25.43 15.91 -32.17
N ARG A 74 -25.00 15.86 -33.44
CA ARG A 74 -25.53 16.70 -34.54
C ARG A 74 -24.77 16.46 -35.85
#